data_AF-A0A9P0X974-F1
#
_entry.id   AF-A0A9P0X974-F1
#
_cell.length_a   1.000
_cell.length_b   1.000
_cell.length_c   1.000
_cell.angle_alpha   90.00
_cell.angle_beta   90.00
_cell.angle_gamma   90.00
#
_symmetry.space_group_name_H-M   'P 1'
#
loop_
_entity.id
_entity.type
_entity.pdbx_description
1 polymer ?
#
loop_
_entity_poly.entity_id
_entity_poly.type
_entity_poly.pdbx_seq_one_letter_code
_entity_poly.pdbx_strand_id
1 'polypeptide(L)'
;MTMFQNLSPTQKLQAAVHKDVRGICTEACHFLGLEITKPAIEVIAELVFKKCRVYGSDLEAFAKHAKRSTINAEDVKLLVRRNLSLKSRLNSLSSNSGKDKRRKTVPAVKQDESKESKESDIEDMVADQIDLTFD
;
A
#
# COMPACT_ATOMS: atom_id res chain seq x y z
N MET A 1 16.72 28.03 -15.24
CA MET A 1 16.50 27.01 -14.18
C MET A 1 16.26 27.74 -12.86
N THR A 2 15.02 27.78 -12.34
CA THR A 2 14.63 27.99 -10.91
C THR A 2 13.11 28.15 -10.70
N MET A 3 12.25 27.98 -11.72
CA MET A 3 10.78 28.01 -11.57
C MET A 3 10.28 27.14 -10.41
N PHE A 4 10.91 25.98 -10.17
CA PHE A 4 10.53 25.06 -9.10
C PHE A 4 10.94 25.54 -7.69
N GLN A 5 12.00 26.33 -7.55
CA GLN A 5 12.44 26.83 -6.24
C GLN A 5 11.49 27.90 -5.69
N ASN A 6 10.90 28.70 -6.59
CA ASN A 6 9.95 29.78 -6.25
C ASN A 6 8.52 29.30 -5.93
N LEU A 7 8.25 27.99 -6.00
CA LEU A 7 6.94 27.44 -5.65
C LEU A 7 6.76 27.34 -4.13
N SER A 8 5.54 27.60 -3.68
CA SER A 8 5.13 27.33 -2.30
C SER A 8 5.26 25.83 -1.98
N PRO A 9 5.42 25.44 -0.69
CA PRO A 9 5.50 24.03 -0.30
C PRO A 9 4.29 23.22 -0.80
N THR A 10 3.10 23.80 -0.75
CA THR A 10 1.86 23.19 -1.24
C THR A 10 1.90 22.94 -2.75
N GLN A 11 2.36 23.91 -3.53
CA GLN A 11 2.49 23.75 -4.99
C GLN A 11 3.53 22.70 -5.36
N LYS A 12 4.63 22.60 -4.60
CA LYS A 12 5.63 21.53 -4.77
C LYS A 12 5.00 20.16 -4.55
N LEU A 13 4.20 20.01 -3.49
CA LEU A 13 3.49 18.77 -3.20
C LEU A 13 2.45 18.43 -4.27
N GLN A 14 1.67 19.42 -4.73
CA GLN A 14 0.71 19.23 -5.83
C GLN A 14 1.38 18.79 -7.13
N ALA A 15 2.53 19.40 -7.47
CA ALA A 15 3.30 19.01 -8.65
C ALA A 15 3.83 17.57 -8.54
N ALA A 16 4.27 17.14 -7.35
CA ALA A 16 4.69 15.77 -7.10
C ALA A 16 3.51 14.78 -7.26
N VAL A 17 2.38 15.07 -6.62
CA VAL A 17 1.16 14.25 -6.74
C VAL A 17 0.71 14.14 -8.21
N HIS A 18 0.70 15.25 -8.94
CA HIS A 18 0.32 15.24 -10.35
C HIS A 18 1.28 14.41 -11.22
N LYS A 19 2.59 14.42 -10.93
CA LYS A 19 3.56 13.55 -11.62
C LYS A 19 3.23 12.07 -11.38
N ASP A 20 2.96 11.69 -10.14
CA ASP A 20 2.68 10.29 -9.78
C ASP A 20 1.34 9.83 -10.35
N VAL A 21 0.30 10.67 -10.25
CA VAL A 21 -1.02 10.42 -10.83
C VAL A 21 -0.93 10.25 -12.34
N ARG A 22 -0.15 11.09 -13.03
CA ARG A 22 0.09 10.92 -14.47
C ARG A 22 0.68 9.54 -14.78
N GLY A 23 1.69 9.11 -14.03
CA GLY A 23 2.31 7.80 -14.21
C GLY A 23 1.30 6.65 -14.06
N ILE A 24 0.55 6.66 -12.95
CA ILE A 24 -0.46 5.63 -12.65
C ILE A 24 -1.58 5.63 -13.70
N CYS A 25 -2.06 6.81 -14.10
CA CYS A 25 -3.12 6.92 -15.11
C CYS A 25 -2.65 6.42 -16.48
N THR A 26 -1.45 6.79 -16.92
CA THR A 26 -0.90 6.31 -18.20
C THR A 26 -0.75 4.79 -18.19
N GLU A 27 -0.24 4.22 -17.10
CA GLU A 27 -0.09 2.77 -16.96
C GLU A 27 -1.46 2.06 -16.97
N ALA A 28 -2.41 2.55 -16.15
CA ALA A 28 -3.76 1.97 -16.08
C ALA A 28 -4.50 2.06 -17.44
N CYS A 29 -4.39 3.20 -18.12
CA CYS A 29 -5.01 3.38 -19.44
C CYS A 29 -4.35 2.50 -20.50
N HIS A 30 -3.02 2.33 -20.47
CA HIS A 30 -2.33 1.39 -21.35
C HIS A 30 -2.83 -0.05 -21.16
N PHE A 31 -2.99 -0.52 -19.92
CA PHE A 31 -3.55 -1.85 -19.64
C PHE A 31 -4.98 -2.03 -20.13
N LEU A 32 -5.78 -0.96 -20.14
CA LEU A 32 -7.16 -0.97 -20.60
C LEU A 32 -7.30 -0.70 -22.11
N GLY A 33 -6.21 -0.40 -22.82
CA GLY A 33 -6.25 0.01 -24.23
C GLY A 33 -6.94 1.36 -24.45
N LEU A 34 -6.91 2.25 -23.45
CA LEU A 34 -7.54 3.57 -23.47
C LEU A 34 -6.48 4.67 -23.54
N GLU A 35 -6.88 5.84 -24.02
CA GLU A 35 -6.10 7.07 -23.91
C GLU A 35 -6.72 8.00 -22.87
N ILE A 36 -5.86 8.72 -22.14
CA ILE A 36 -6.31 9.68 -21.13
C ILE A 36 -5.96 11.12 -21.56
N THR A 37 -6.95 12.00 -21.44
CA THR A 37 -6.77 13.40 -21.76
C THR A 37 -6.04 14.15 -20.65
N LYS A 38 -5.28 15.19 -21.02
CA LYS A 38 -4.55 16.03 -20.05
C LYS A 38 -5.47 16.64 -18.97
N PRO A 39 -6.65 17.22 -19.30
CA PRO A 39 -7.56 17.75 -18.28
C PRO A 39 -8.06 16.67 -17.30
N ALA A 40 -8.28 15.44 -17.77
CA ALA A 40 -8.70 14.35 -16.89
C ALA A 40 -7.61 14.03 -15.85
N ILE A 41 -6.34 14.00 -16.25
CA ILE A 41 -5.21 13.82 -15.33
C ILE A 41 -5.17 14.95 -14.28
N GLU A 42 -5.37 16.19 -14.71
CA GLU A 42 -5.36 17.36 -13.81
C GLU A 42 -6.48 17.27 -12.76
N VAL A 43 -7.70 16.89 -13.18
CA VAL A 43 -8.85 16.70 -12.27
C VAL A 43 -8.60 15.56 -11.29
N ILE A 44 -8.07 14.42 -11.76
CA ILE A 44 -7.74 13.28 -10.89
C ILE A 44 -6.67 13.69 -9.88
N ALA A 45 -5.63 14.42 -10.30
CA ALA A 45 -4.58 14.89 -9.41
C ALA A 45 -5.12 15.81 -8.32
N GLU A 46 -6.02 16.75 -8.67
CA GLU A 46 -6.67 17.62 -7.69
C GLU A 46 -7.55 16.83 -6.72
N LEU A 47 -8.32 15.86 -7.22
CA LEU A 47 -9.16 14.99 -6.41
C LEU A 47 -8.34 14.20 -5.38
N VAL A 48 -7.24 13.57 -5.83
CA VAL A 48 -6.33 12.82 -4.96
C VAL A 48 -5.73 13.73 -3.89
N PHE A 49 -5.27 14.92 -4.27
CA PHE A 49 -4.70 15.87 -3.32
C PHE A 49 -5.71 16.29 -2.23
N LYS A 50 -6.95 16.62 -2.62
CA LYS A 50 -8.04 16.94 -1.68
C LYS A 50 -8.37 15.73 -0.79
N LYS A 51 -8.37 14.52 -1.35
CA LYS A 51 -8.68 13.30 -0.61
C LYS A 51 -7.63 12.99 0.46
N CYS A 52 -6.35 13.19 0.16
CA CYS A 52 -5.27 13.03 1.13
C CYS A 52 -5.45 13.95 2.35
N ARG A 53 -5.94 15.17 2.15
CA ARG A 53 -6.22 16.10 3.26
C ARG A 53 -7.33 15.60 4.18
N VAL A 54 -8.41 15.03 3.62
CA VAL A 54 -9.49 14.41 4.40
C VAL A 54 -8.98 13.17 5.16
N TYR A 55 -8.19 12.32 4.49
CA TYR A 55 -7.59 11.16 5.14
C TYR A 55 -6.66 11.54 6.28
N GLY A 56 -5.91 12.64 6.16
CA GLY A 56 -5.09 13.16 7.26
C GLY A 56 -5.92 13.46 8.51
N SER A 57 -7.03 14.19 8.40
CA SER A 57 -7.87 14.50 9.56
C SER A 57 -8.58 13.28 10.13
N ASP A 58 -9.03 12.37 9.26
CA ASP A 58 -9.70 11.15 9.69
C ASP A 58 -8.74 10.25 10.50
N LEU A 59 -7.51 10.05 10.00
CA LEU A 59 -6.50 9.25 10.69
C LEU A 59 -6.10 9.86 12.05
N GLU A 60 -5.95 11.18 12.12
CA GLU A 60 -5.69 11.88 13.38
C GLU A 60 -6.84 11.68 14.38
N ALA A 61 -8.09 11.81 13.91
CA ALA A 61 -9.26 11.59 14.75
C ALA A 61 -9.37 10.14 15.26
N PHE A 62 -9.03 9.15 14.43
CA PHE A 62 -9.02 7.74 14.83
C PHE A 62 -7.97 7.43 15.89
N ALA A 63 -6.74 7.94 15.71
CA ALA A 63 -5.69 7.79 16.71
C ALA A 63 -6.11 8.44 18.05
N LYS A 64 -6.66 9.66 18.00
CA LYS A 64 -7.14 10.39 19.17
C LYS A 64 -8.31 9.69 19.88
N HIS A 65 -9.23 9.07 19.14
CA HIS A 65 -10.32 8.28 19.71
C HIS A 65 -9.80 7.10 20.54
N ALA A 66 -8.70 6.49 20.11
CA ALA A 66 -8.00 5.43 20.85
C ALA A 66 -6.99 5.96 21.90
N LYS A 67 -7.04 7.25 22.26
CA LYS A 67 -6.12 7.92 23.20
C LYS A 67 -4.64 7.83 22.80
N ARG A 68 -4.35 7.71 21.50
CA ARG A 68 -2.99 7.69 20.94
C ARG A 68 -2.69 9.00 20.20
N SER A 69 -1.42 9.38 20.18
CA SER A 69 -0.90 10.47 19.32
C SER A 69 -0.23 9.96 18.04
N THR A 70 0.05 8.66 17.98
CA THR A 70 0.72 8.01 16.84
C THR A 70 -0.28 7.15 16.07
N ILE A 71 -0.36 7.41 14.76
CA ILE A 71 -1.21 6.66 13.81
C ILE A 71 -0.62 5.25 13.60
N ASN A 72 -1.48 4.23 13.61
CA ASN A 72 -1.12 2.83 13.41
C ASN A 72 -1.88 2.19 12.23
N ALA A 73 -1.61 0.91 11.96
CA ALA A 73 -2.27 0.17 10.88
C ALA A 73 -3.79 -0.01 11.10
N GLU A 74 -4.26 -0.02 12.35
CA GLU A 74 -5.69 -0.14 12.66
C GLU A 74 -6.46 1.13 12.27
N ASP A 75 -5.85 2.31 12.42
CA ASP A 75 -6.43 3.59 11.96
C ASP A 75 -6.62 3.58 10.43
N VAL A 76 -5.65 3.02 9.68
CA VAL A 76 -5.73 2.85 8.22
C VAL A 76 -6.79 1.83 7.82
N LYS A 77 -6.93 0.72 8.55
CA LYS A 77 -8.01 -0.26 8.33
C LYS A 77 -9.39 0.36 8.58
N LEU A 78 -9.50 1.28 9.55
CA LEU A 78 -10.73 1.97 9.86
C LEU A 78 -11.12 2.98 8.76
N LEU A 79 -10.13 3.58 8.09
CA LEU A 79 -10.34 4.49 6.96
C LEU A 79 -11.13 3.83 5.81
N VAL A 80 -10.85 2.55 5.52
CA VAL A 80 -11.47 1.80 4.43
C VAL A 80 -12.71 1.00 4.85
N ARG A 81 -13.24 1.22 6.07
CA ARG A 81 -14.32 0.42 6.68
C ARG A 81 -15.59 0.23 5.84
N ARG A 82 -15.89 1.16 4.92
CA ARG A 82 -17.09 1.13 4.07
C ARG A 82 -16.94 0.23 2.85
N ASN A 83 -15.72 -0.16 2.49
CA ASN A 83 -15.44 -1.00 1.34
C ASN A 83 -14.79 -2.31 1.81
N LEU A 84 -15.57 -3.38 1.85
CA LEU A 84 -15.15 -4.67 2.39
C LEU A 84 -14.05 -5.33 1.56
N SER A 85 -14.09 -5.21 0.23
CA SER A 85 -13.05 -5.79 -0.64
C SER A 85 -11.70 -5.10 -0.45
N LEU A 86 -11.70 -3.76 -0.34
CA LEU A 86 -10.50 -2.99 -0.02
C LEU A 86 -9.98 -3.30 1.39
N LYS A 87 -10.87 -3.44 2.38
CA LYS A 87 -10.48 -3.83 3.74
C LYS A 87 -9.82 -5.21 3.78
N SER A 88 -10.38 -6.18 3.06
CA SER A 88 -9.81 -7.53 2.94
C SER A 88 -8.41 -7.49 2.33
N ARG A 89 -8.25 -6.79 1.20
CA ARG A 89 -6.94 -6.64 0.54
C ARG A 89 -5.89 -5.98 1.45
N LEU A 90 -6.29 -4.98 2.23
CA LEU A 90 -5.40 -4.27 3.14
C LEU A 90 -4.97 -5.15 4.32
N ASN A 91 -5.85 -6.01 4.83
CA ASN A 91 -5.51 -7.01 5.84
C ASN A 91 -4.46 -7.99 5.31
N SER A 92 -4.62 -8.52 4.09
CA SER A 92 -3.66 -9.42 3.46
C SER A 92 -2.28 -8.78 3.24
N LEU A 93 -2.24 -7.48 2.92
CA LEU A 93 -0.96 -6.75 2.85
C LEU A 93 -0.28 -6.66 4.23
N SER A 94 -1.05 -6.37 5.28
CA SER A 94 -0.51 -6.23 6.64
C SER A 94 0.08 -7.53 7.20
N SER A 95 -0.46 -8.69 6.83
CA SER A 95 0.12 -9.99 7.20
C SER A 95 1.43 -10.31 6.47
N ASN A 96 1.62 -9.77 5.26
CA ASN A 96 2.82 -10.00 4.47
C ASN A 96 4.00 -9.11 4.92
N SER A 97 3.73 -7.91 5.43
CA SER A 97 4.77 -7.00 5.96
C SER A 97 5.47 -7.49 7.25
N GLY A 98 4.96 -8.56 7.88
CA GLY A 98 5.56 -9.16 9.09
C GLY A 98 6.59 -10.26 8.82
N LYS A 99 6.83 -10.64 7.55
CA LYS A 99 7.71 -11.76 7.19
C LYS A 99 9.17 -11.37 6.92
N ASP A 100 9.52 -10.09 6.98
CA ASP A 100 10.91 -9.67 7.02
C ASP A 100 11.50 -9.99 8.40
N LYS A 101 12.00 -11.23 8.49
CA LYS A 101 12.73 -11.80 9.61
C LYS A 101 13.75 -10.78 10.09
N ARG A 102 13.43 -10.11 11.20
CA ARG A 102 14.37 -9.47 12.10
C ARG A 102 15.58 -10.40 12.22
N ARG A 103 16.70 -10.06 11.57
CA ARG A 103 17.98 -10.73 11.79
C ARG A 103 18.26 -10.61 13.28
N LYS A 104 17.98 -11.70 14.01
CA LYS A 104 18.38 -11.85 15.39
C LYS A 104 19.90 -11.81 15.36
N THR A 105 20.49 -10.74 15.88
CA THR A 105 21.92 -10.69 16.19
C THR A 105 22.20 -11.90 17.08
N VAL A 106 22.90 -12.87 16.50
CA VAL A 106 23.33 -14.10 17.16
C VAL A 106 24.44 -13.71 18.14
N PRO A 107 24.30 -13.91 19.47
CA PRO A 107 25.45 -13.94 20.36
C PRO A 107 26.21 -15.26 20.14
N ALA A 108 27.53 -15.19 20.21
CA ALA A 108 28.50 -16.25 19.91
C ALA A 108 28.08 -17.67 20.34
N VAL A 109 28.22 -18.61 19.41
CA VAL A 109 28.08 -20.06 19.61
C VAL A 109 29.32 -20.59 20.37
N LYS A 110 29.07 -21.33 21.46
CA LYS A 110 29.92 -22.44 21.93
C LYS A 110 29.22 -23.75 21.53
N GLN A 111 29.99 -24.69 20.97
CA GLN A 111 29.59 -26.01 20.51
C GLN A 111 29.17 -26.92 21.68
N ASP A 112 28.15 -27.78 21.48
CA ASP A 112 28.28 -29.24 21.61
C ASP A 112 27.03 -29.97 21.02
N GLU A 113 27.19 -31.25 20.74
CA GLU A 113 26.57 -32.09 19.71
C GLU A 113 25.15 -32.68 19.96
N SER A 114 24.50 -33.02 18.83
CA SER A 114 23.92 -34.35 18.50
C SER A 114 22.39 -34.52 18.27
N LYS A 115 22.10 -35.23 17.17
CA LYS A 115 20.97 -36.15 16.83
C LYS A 115 19.75 -35.68 16.00
N GLU A 116 19.83 -36.06 14.71
CA GLU A 116 18.92 -36.94 13.92
C GLU A 116 17.48 -36.52 13.50
N SER A 117 17.37 -36.31 12.17
CA SER A 117 16.38 -36.79 11.18
C SER A 117 14.87 -36.66 11.41
N LYS A 118 14.19 -35.99 10.46
CA LYS A 118 13.23 -36.65 9.54
C LYS A 118 12.80 -35.74 8.38
N GLU A 119 12.90 -36.34 7.20
CA GLU A 119 12.44 -35.95 5.87
C GLU A 119 10.99 -36.40 5.70
N SER A 120 10.14 -35.57 5.10
CA SER A 120 8.91 -36.01 4.43
C SER A 120 8.36 -34.91 3.53
N ASP A 121 8.21 -35.30 2.28
CA ASP A 121 7.60 -34.61 1.15
C ASP A 121 6.17 -34.13 1.42
N ILE A 122 5.81 -32.97 0.85
CA ILE A 122 4.47 -32.74 0.30
C ILE A 122 4.64 -31.87 -0.96
N GLU A 123 4.77 -32.54 -2.09
CA GLU A 123 4.31 -32.02 -3.39
C GLU A 123 2.80 -32.28 -3.53
N ASP A 124 2.16 -31.38 -4.27
CA ASP A 124 0.85 -31.48 -4.93
C ASP A 124 -0.47 -31.18 -4.19
N MET A 125 -1.38 -30.64 -5.02
CA MET A 125 -2.75 -30.12 -4.80
C MET A 125 -2.75 -28.62 -4.43
N VAL A 126 -3.07 -27.67 -5.32
CA VAL A 126 -4.25 -27.59 -6.19
C VAL A 126 -3.95 -26.71 -7.42
N ALA A 127 -3.85 -27.34 -8.59
CA ALA A 127 -4.21 -26.70 -9.85
C ALA A 127 -5.73 -26.79 -10.05
N ASP A 128 -6.28 -25.85 -10.81
CA ASP A 128 -7.64 -25.77 -11.35
C ASP A 128 -8.74 -25.21 -10.43
N GLN A 129 -8.99 -23.90 -10.55
CA GLN A 129 -10.16 -23.33 -11.28
C GLN A 129 -10.40 -21.88 -10.82
N ILE A 130 -9.91 -20.90 -11.57
CA ILE A 130 -10.55 -19.57 -11.60
C ILE A 130 -11.26 -19.51 -12.94
N ASP A 131 -12.56 -19.79 -12.88
CA ASP A 131 -13.50 -19.50 -13.96
C ASP A 131 -13.48 -17.99 -14.24
N LEU A 132 -13.12 -17.63 -15.47
CA LEU A 132 -13.06 -16.26 -15.97
C LEU A 132 -14.20 -15.95 -16.95
N THR A 133 -15.34 -16.65 -16.84
CA THR A 133 -16.54 -16.27 -17.58
C THR A 133 -17.36 -15.23 -16.81
N PHE A 134 -17.54 -14.08 -17.44
CA PHE A 134 -18.52 -13.06 -17.07
C PHE A 134 -19.59 -13.09 -18.15
N ASP A 135 -20.73 -13.73 -17.87
CA ASP A 135 -22.03 -13.49 -18.50
C ASP A 135 -23.12 -13.67 -17.43
#